data_AF-A0A0E3K0Z5-F1
#
_entry.id   AF-A0A0E3K0Z5-F1
#
_cell.length_a   1.000
_cell.length_b   1.000
_cell.length_c   1.000
_cell.angle_alpha   90.00
_cell.angle_beta   90.00
_cell.angle_gamma   90.00
#
_symmetry.space_group_name_H-M   'P 1'
#
loop_
_entity.id
_entity.type
_entity.pdbx_description
1 polymer ?
#
loop_
_entity_poly.entity_id
_entity_poly.type
_entity_poly.pdbx_seq_one_letter_code
_entity_poly.pdbx_strand_id
1 'polypeptide(L)'
;MSRITKVTPNDDYSIVIEFEGGNKILFNMQKMVNTIRYSSLKDIEWFRNIRIEDKTIFWQEVDSSKQNMMPIMITLDNILFALRD
;
A
#
# COMPACT_ATOMS: atom_id res chain seq x y z
N MET A 1 -15.79 -5.57 -12.41
CA MET A 1 -14.48 -5.60 -11.72
C MET A 1 -14.22 -4.20 -11.19
N SER A 2 -14.00 -4.03 -9.89
CA SER A 2 -13.82 -2.69 -9.30
C SER A 2 -12.42 -2.17 -9.58
N ARG A 3 -12.31 -1.04 -10.29
CA ARG A 3 -11.03 -0.34 -10.52
C ARG A 3 -10.72 0.53 -9.31
N ILE A 4 -9.46 0.55 -8.87
CA ILE A 4 -9.01 1.49 -7.84
C ILE A 4 -8.97 2.88 -8.46
N THR A 5 -9.67 3.84 -7.84
CA THR A 5 -9.67 5.24 -8.26
C THR A 5 -8.69 6.07 -7.44
N LYS A 6 -8.55 5.77 -6.14
CA LYS A 6 -7.66 6.52 -5.26
C LYS A 6 -7.19 5.66 -4.09
N VAL A 7 -5.97 5.90 -3.62
CA VAL A 7 -5.44 5.34 -2.38
C VAL A 7 -4.93 6.50 -1.54
N THR A 8 -5.44 6.61 -0.31
CA THR A 8 -5.04 7.64 0.64
C THR A 8 -4.34 6.97 1.82
N PRO A 9 -3.03 7.18 2.02
CA PRO A 9 -2.33 6.74 3.21
C PRO A 9 -2.68 7.63 4.42
N ASN A 10 -2.82 7.02 5.59
CA ASN A 10 -2.96 7.68 6.88
C ASN A 10 -1.69 7.48 7.73
N ASP A 11 -1.56 8.29 8.79
CA ASP A 11 -0.38 8.29 9.66
C ASP A 11 -0.29 7.07 10.58
N ASP A 12 -1.41 6.37 10.81
CA ASP A 12 -1.48 5.11 11.56
C ASP A 12 -1.12 3.87 10.72
N TYR A 13 -0.38 4.02 9.63
CA TYR A 13 -0.05 2.94 8.67
C TYR A 13 -1.29 2.24 8.09
N SER A 14 -2.42 2.94 8.01
CA SER A 14 -3.61 2.46 7.30
C SER A 14 -3.72 3.13 5.94
N ILE A 15 -4.27 2.41 4.97
CA ILE A 15 -4.57 2.94 3.65
C ILE A 15 -6.07 2.86 3.39
N VAL A 16 -6.64 3.92 2.83
CA VAL A 16 -8.01 3.95 2.34
C VAL A 16 -7.98 3.78 0.84
N ILE A 17 -8.55 2.68 0.36
CA ILE A 17 -8.62 2.34 -1.07
C ILE A 17 -10.03 2.66 -1.52
N GLU A 18 -10.15 3.64 -2.41
CA GLU A 18 -11.41 4.04 -3.03
C GLU A 18 -11.52 3.38 -4.41
N PHE A 19 -12.70 2.84 -4.69
CA PHE A 19 -13.02 2.18 -5.95
C PHE A 19 -13.96 3.01 -6.79
N GLU A 20 -13.99 2.69 -8.08
CA GLU A 20 -15.01 3.16 -8.99
C GLU A 20 -16.41 2.79 -8.46
N GLY A 21 -17.29 3.78 -8.34
CA GLY A 21 -18.62 3.62 -7.71
C GLY A 21 -18.70 4.04 -6.24
N GLY A 22 -17.61 4.59 -5.66
CA GLY A 22 -17.63 5.21 -4.33
C GLY A 22 -17.46 4.24 -3.15
N ASN A 23 -17.28 2.96 -3.42
CA ASN A 23 -16.91 1.98 -2.40
C ASN A 23 -15.52 2.30 -1.84
N LYS A 24 -15.32 2.13 -0.53
CA LYS A 24 -14.03 2.35 0.13
C LYS A 24 -13.69 1.16 1.02
N ILE A 25 -12.43 0.79 1.04
CA ILE A 25 -11.88 -0.21 1.96
C ILE A 25 -10.82 0.47 2.80
N LEU A 26 -10.92 0.32 4.12
CA LEU A 26 -9.86 0.67 5.04
C LEU A 26 -9.01 -0.58 5.30
N PHE A 27 -7.73 -0.52 4.95
CA PHE A 27 -6.80 -1.60 5.17
C PHE A 27 -5.69 -1.16 6.13
N ASN A 28 -5.55 -1.86 7.25
CA ASN A 28 -4.53 -1.56 8.24
C ASN A 28 -3.26 -2.37 7.94
N MET A 29 -2.17 -1.68 7.56
CA MET A 29 -0.89 -2.30 7.24
C MET A 29 0.04 -2.44 8.45
N GLN A 30 -0.37 -2.03 9.65
CA GLN A 30 0.47 -2.06 10.86
C GLN A 30 1.07 -3.44 11.15
N LYS A 31 0.32 -4.52 10.90
CA LYS A 31 0.87 -5.89 11.01
C LYS A 31 1.91 -6.17 9.93
N MET A 32 1.66 -5.71 8.70
CA MET A 32 2.53 -5.94 7.55
C MET A 32 3.85 -5.17 7.66
N VAL A 33 3.82 -3.88 8.01
CA VAL A 33 5.02 -3.04 8.18
C VAL A 33 5.97 -3.55 9.26
N ASN A 34 5.50 -4.40 10.17
CA ASN A 34 6.35 -5.07 11.17
C ASN A 34 7.06 -6.32 10.64
N THR A 35 6.72 -6.80 9.44
CA THR A 35 7.42 -7.92 8.79
C THR A 35 8.67 -7.44 8.05
N ILE A 36 9.62 -8.35 7.83
CA ILE A 36 10.89 -8.04 7.15
C ILE A 36 10.65 -7.39 5.77
N ARG A 37 9.67 -7.89 5.01
CA ARG A 37 9.36 -7.42 3.64
C ARG A 37 8.91 -5.96 3.58
N TYR A 38 8.13 -5.51 4.55
CA TYR A 38 7.55 -4.16 4.57
C TYR A 38 8.20 -3.26 5.63
N SER A 39 9.32 -3.69 6.20
CA SER A 39 10.01 -2.96 7.28
C SER A 39 10.45 -1.56 6.85
N SER A 40 10.75 -1.34 5.57
CA SER A 40 11.05 -0.01 5.02
C SER A 40 9.85 0.95 5.06
N LEU A 41 8.62 0.43 5.08
CA LEU A 41 7.40 1.24 5.22
C LEU A 41 7.15 1.72 6.66
N LYS A 42 8.02 1.38 7.62
CA LYS A 42 8.01 2.00 8.96
C LYS A 42 8.41 3.47 8.91
N ASP A 43 9.08 3.89 7.85
CA ASP A 43 9.28 5.30 7.59
C ASP A 43 7.99 5.88 6.98
N ILE A 44 7.39 6.86 7.66
CA ILE A 44 6.11 7.43 7.24
C ILE A 44 6.23 8.19 5.91
N GLU A 45 7.39 8.79 5.62
CA GLU A 45 7.61 9.46 4.34
C GLU A 45 7.58 8.46 3.19
N TRP A 46 8.15 7.27 3.43
CA TRP A 46 8.09 6.17 2.48
C TRP A 46 6.68 5.64 2.35
N PHE A 47 5.99 5.39 3.46
CA PHE A 47 4.61 4.89 3.46
C PHE A 47 3.63 5.81 2.74
N ARG A 48 3.83 7.13 2.82
CA ARG A 48 3.00 8.12 2.13
C ARG A 48 3.26 8.17 0.61
N ASN A 49 4.42 7.73 0.15
CA ASN A 49 4.81 7.76 -1.27
C ASN A 49 4.22 6.60 -2.08
N ILE A 50 2.89 6.62 -2.22
CA ILE A 50 2.13 5.57 -2.90
C ILE A 50 1.92 5.91 -4.37
N ARG A 51 2.16 4.93 -5.25
CA ARG A 51 1.71 4.92 -6.64
C ARG A 51 0.77 3.76 -6.88
N ILE A 52 -0.26 3.98 -7.69
CA ILE A 52 -1.24 2.96 -8.05
C ILE A 52 -1.06 2.66 -9.54
N GLU A 53 -0.89 1.40 -9.89
CA GLU A 53 -0.99 0.93 -11.27
C GLU A 53 -2.00 -0.21 -11.33
N ASP A 54 -3.11 0.02 -12.03
CA ASP A 54 -4.25 -0.90 -12.17
C ASP A 54 -4.86 -1.34 -10.81
N LYS A 55 -4.43 -2.49 -10.29
CA LYS A 55 -4.87 -3.10 -9.02
C LYS A 55 -3.74 -3.29 -8.02
N THR A 56 -2.60 -2.69 -8.29
CA THR A 56 -1.39 -2.85 -7.48
C THR A 56 -0.96 -1.50 -6.94
N ILE A 57 -0.70 -1.50 -5.65
CA ILE A 57 -0.22 -0.35 -4.90
C ILE A 57 1.28 -0.55 -4.71
N PHE A 58 2.06 0.43 -5.17
CA PHE A 58 3.52 0.45 -5.11
C PHE A 58 3.97 1.57 -4.18
N TRP A 59 5.03 1.30 -3.42
CA TRP A 59 5.76 2.32 -2.69
C TRP A 59 7.06 2.58 -3.42
N GLN A 60 7.25 3.81 -3.88
CA GLN A 60 8.51 4.21 -4.50
C GLN A 60 9.47 4.70 -3.41
N GLU A 61 10.73 4.27 -3.52
CA GLU A 61 11.77 4.80 -2.65
C GLU A 61 11.93 6.31 -2.92
N VAL A 62 11.96 7.11 -1.85
CA VAL A 62 12.22 8.55 -1.95
C VAL A 62 13.71 8.81 -2.25
N ASP A 63 14.56 7.81 -2.01
CA ASP A 63 16.01 7.92 -2.11
C ASP A 63 16.58 7.02 -3.22
N SER A 64 17.05 7.63 -4.31
CA SER A 64 17.67 6.97 -5.47
C SER A 64 19.01 6.28 -5.14
N SER A 65 19.46 6.35 -3.90
CA SER A 65 20.71 5.75 -3.40
C SER A 65 20.56 4.26 -3.06
N LYS A 66 19.34 3.72 -3.00
CA LYS A 66 19.04 2.29 -2.74
C LYS A 66 18.51 1.53 -3.96
N GLN A 67 18.97 1.89 -5.16
CA GLN A 67 18.58 1.39 -6.50
C GLN A 67 18.52 -0.15 -6.74
N ASN A 68 18.79 -1.00 -5.74
CA ASN A 68 18.87 -2.46 -5.88
C ASN A 68 17.82 -3.25 -5.07
N MET A 69 16.85 -2.60 -4.43
CA MET A 69 15.74 -3.30 -3.77
C MET A 69 14.52 -3.39 -4.69
N MET A 70 13.86 -4.56 -4.72
CA MET A 70 12.58 -4.69 -5.40
C MET A 70 11.57 -3.71 -4.79
N PRO A 71 10.80 -2.96 -5.59
CA PRO A 71 9.82 -2.03 -5.08
C PRO A 71 8.78 -2.77 -4.24
N ILE A 72 8.47 -2.22 -3.07
CA ILE A 72 7.46 -2.79 -2.20
C ILE A 72 6.10 -2.62 -2.88
N MET A 73 5.38 -3.73 -3.04
CA MET A 73 4.06 -3.72 -3.66
C MET A 73 3.06 -4.61 -2.91
N ILE A 74 1.79 -4.25 -3.01
CA ILE A 74 0.67 -5.07 -2.58
C ILE A 74 -0.43 -5.01 -3.63
N THR A 75 -0.98 -6.17 -3.98
CA THR A 75 -2.12 -6.26 -4.89
C THR A 75 -3.42 -6.16 -4.11
N LEU A 76 -4.47 -5.70 -4.78
CA LEU A 76 -5.81 -5.71 -4.23
C LEU A 76 -6.24 -7.12 -3.76
N ASP A 77 -5.84 -8.16 -4.50
CA ASP A 77 -6.15 -9.54 -4.14
C ASP A 77 -5.56 -9.93 -2.78
N ASN A 78 -4.30 -9.57 -2.52
CA ASN A 78 -3.66 -9.79 -1.22
C ASN A 78 -4.39 -9.06 -0.09
N ILE A 79 -4.87 -7.83 -0.35
CA ILE A 79 -5.64 -7.05 0.62
C ILE A 79 -6.98 -7.72 0.92
N LEU A 80 -7.70 -8.13 -0.11
CA LEU A 80 -9.00 -8.83 0.03
C LEU A 80 -8.84 -10.18 0.72
N PHE A 81 -7.75 -10.89 0.45
CA PHE A 81 -7.40 -12.12 1.14
C PHE A 81 -7.11 -11.86 2.63
N ALA A 82 -6.34 -10.83 2.95
CA ALA A 82 -6.01 -10.47 4.33
C ALA A 82 -7.21 -9.96 5.15
N LEU A 83 -8.27 -9.48 4.50
CA LEU A 83 -9.52 -9.06 5.15
C LEU A 83 -10.51 -10.20 5.41
N ARG A 84 -10.27 -11.38 4.82
CA ARG A 84 -11.13 -12.57 4.98
C ARG A 84 -10.77 -13.43 6.19
N ASP A 85 -9.63 -13.16 6.84
CA ASP A 85 -9.11 -13.83 8.04
C ASP A 85 -9.38 -12.97 9.29
#